data_AF-A0A812SCJ6-F1
#
_entry.id   AF-A0A812SCJ6-F1
#
_cell.length_a   1.000
_cell.length_b   1.000
_cell.length_c   1.000
_cell.angle_alpha   90.00
_cell.angle_beta   90.00
_cell.angle_gamma   90.00
#
_symmetry.space_group_name_H-M   'P 1'
#
loop_
_entity.id
_entity.type
_entity.pdbx_description
1 polymer ?
#
loop_
_entity_poly.entity_id
_entity_poly.type
_entity_poly.pdbx_seq_one_letter_code
_entity_poly.pdbx_strand_id
1 'polypeptide(L)'
;MASAENVVRHTESFDDYMLSFQTREIDQFWSHSWRANTFLKVMVLLLYYNQAPAAFFSILSGGVGMALRALHILPYFVKLESAVVGGTYLYAAWTSIFGLTAFLSVLFLWRPKQRVFLDKVCIHQKDPVLKKEGVESIGAFLYYSKTMLVLWDPSYATRLWCVFEMAAFAWAHRNDLKNRVEIRPVIFAPVYFGFMATSVINWALLTMFPRTPTMSITVWPALQSIICILGVHFLRSFHRDMTILRQHLAEFQAANAQCYCCSVSHRLPETGERIACDREVIQACIMTWFGTLTDFDSFVQAELAGYFWRSLGHFGLPYRWVLGSQLPVLWAYMDIVADSIQGGDVWYISSMVVEGLAMWLCASPLVVAFVIWVTNLLQRKRKLAVCDTLVSLWAASLALIPVGTLTFLWYVSRFAISPTNPLPGAIVFLIVTAEVTTLTYKWGRSNCFACG
;
A
#
# COMPACT_ATOMS: atom_id res chain seq x y z
N MET A 1 -35.36 -13.69 -20.01
CA MET A 1 -36.17 -12.89 -19.06
C MET A 1 -35.20 -12.34 -18.03
N ALA A 2 -34.52 -11.24 -18.39
CA ALA A 2 -34.83 -9.87 -17.95
C ALA A 2 -34.29 -9.62 -16.52
N SER A 3 -33.04 -9.17 -16.36
CA SER A 3 -32.61 -7.76 -16.35
C SER A 3 -33.37 -6.92 -15.31
N ALA A 4 -32.80 -6.73 -14.11
CA ALA A 4 -33.06 -5.57 -13.23
C ALA A 4 -32.31 -5.65 -11.88
N GLU A 5 -30.98 -5.74 -11.87
CA GLU A 5 -30.21 -5.46 -10.64
C GLU A 5 -28.93 -4.71 -10.99
N ASN A 6 -29.06 -3.44 -11.36
CA ASN A 6 -28.05 -2.39 -11.17
C ASN A 6 -28.61 -1.02 -11.60
N VAL A 7 -29.88 -0.75 -11.26
CA VAL A 7 -30.41 0.62 -11.29
C VAL A 7 -29.96 1.28 -9.99
N VAL A 8 -28.73 1.79 -10.01
CA VAL A 8 -28.27 2.74 -9.00
C VAL A 8 -29.16 3.98 -9.13
N ARG A 9 -29.85 4.29 -8.03
CA ARG A 9 -30.72 5.44 -7.78
C ARG A 9 -30.36 6.69 -8.61
N HIS A 10 -31.20 7.02 -9.59
CA HIS A 10 -31.35 8.37 -10.12
C HIS A 10 -32.15 9.23 -9.12
N THR A 11 -31.51 9.61 -8.01
CA THR A 11 -31.88 10.85 -7.31
C THR A 11 -31.13 11.97 -8.00
N GLU A 12 -31.80 13.06 -8.39
CA GLU A 12 -31.25 14.27 -9.02
C GLU A 12 -29.79 14.51 -8.62
N SER A 13 -28.87 14.00 -9.43
CA SER A 13 -27.45 14.02 -9.10
C SER A 13 -27.02 15.47 -9.19
N PHE A 14 -26.59 16.06 -8.07
CA PHE A 14 -25.74 17.25 -8.09
C PHE A 14 -24.74 17.07 -9.23
N ASP A 15 -24.67 18.02 -10.16
CA ASP A 15 -23.70 17.91 -11.25
C ASP A 15 -22.32 17.89 -10.60
N ASP A 16 -21.59 16.77 -10.73
CA ASP A 16 -20.25 16.59 -10.17
C ASP A 16 -19.34 17.77 -10.58
N TYR A 17 -19.61 18.40 -11.73
CA TYR A 17 -18.93 19.60 -12.21
C TYR A 17 -18.96 20.79 -11.23
N MET A 18 -20.02 20.92 -10.43
CA MET A 18 -20.16 21.98 -9.42
C MET A 18 -19.20 21.82 -8.23
N LEU A 19 -18.54 20.67 -8.10
CA LEU A 19 -17.48 20.45 -7.13
C LEU A 19 -16.12 20.98 -7.63
N SER A 20 -16.01 21.30 -8.91
CA SER A 20 -14.81 21.90 -9.51
C SER A 20 -14.77 23.41 -9.27
N PHE A 21 -13.58 24.01 -9.44
CA PHE A 21 -13.38 25.45 -9.33
C PHE A 21 -12.21 25.87 -10.23
N GLN A 22 -12.22 27.13 -10.67
CA GLN A 22 -11.14 27.68 -11.48
C GLN A 22 -9.88 27.92 -10.65
N THR A 23 -8.73 27.52 -11.18
CA THR A 23 -7.42 27.72 -10.55
C THR A 23 -6.37 27.96 -11.62
N ARG A 24 -5.31 28.71 -11.28
CA ARG A 24 -4.15 28.93 -12.18
C ARG A 24 -3.20 27.73 -12.23
N GLU A 25 -3.28 26.86 -11.23
CA GLU A 25 -2.36 25.74 -11.05
C GLU A 25 -3.07 24.60 -10.32
N ILE A 26 -2.74 23.37 -10.70
CA ILE A 26 -3.28 22.13 -10.14
C ILE A 26 -2.18 21.48 -9.28
N ASP A 27 -2.47 21.14 -8.02
CA ASP A 27 -1.42 20.56 -7.16
C ASP A 27 -1.11 19.11 -7.58
N GLN A 28 -2.11 18.35 -8.04
CA GLN A 28 -1.90 17.00 -8.55
C GLN A 28 -2.94 16.58 -9.60
N PHE A 29 -2.49 15.98 -10.70
CA PHE A 29 -3.34 15.36 -11.71
C PHE A 29 -3.57 13.88 -11.37
N TRP A 30 -4.83 13.44 -11.28
CA TRP A 30 -5.14 12.02 -11.08
C TRP A 30 -5.39 11.34 -12.43
N SER A 31 -4.47 10.50 -12.87
CA SER A 31 -4.72 9.62 -14.00
C SER A 31 -5.08 8.22 -13.52
N HIS A 32 -6.12 7.65 -14.12
CA HIS A 32 -6.64 6.36 -13.73
C HIS A 32 -7.46 5.72 -14.86
N SER A 33 -7.57 4.39 -14.87
CA SER A 33 -8.50 3.72 -15.78
C SER A 33 -9.90 3.72 -15.20
N TRP A 34 -10.90 4.15 -15.97
CA TRP A 34 -12.31 4.05 -15.62
C TRP A 34 -12.78 2.60 -15.37
N ARG A 35 -12.11 1.60 -15.95
CA ARG A 35 -12.47 0.18 -15.76
C ARG A 35 -12.03 -0.37 -14.40
N ALA A 36 -11.04 0.25 -13.76
CA ALA A 36 -10.57 -0.26 -12.47
C ALA A 36 -11.64 -0.12 -11.39
N ASN A 37 -11.62 -1.06 -10.45
CA ASN A 37 -12.51 -1.08 -9.31
C ASN A 37 -12.44 0.24 -8.51
N THR A 38 -13.56 0.97 -8.46
CA THR A 38 -13.65 2.28 -7.80
C THR A 38 -13.34 2.21 -6.31
N PHE A 39 -13.78 1.15 -5.62
CA PHE A 39 -13.51 0.98 -4.19
C PHE A 39 -11.99 0.89 -3.92
N LEU A 40 -11.26 0.11 -4.73
CA LEU A 40 -9.80 0.00 -4.57
C LEU A 40 -9.08 1.33 -4.85
N LYS A 41 -9.55 2.11 -5.83
CA LYS A 41 -9.03 3.47 -6.08
C LYS A 41 -9.24 4.38 -4.86
N VAL A 42 -10.45 4.39 -4.31
CA VAL A 42 -10.76 5.20 -3.12
C VAL A 42 -9.91 4.75 -1.93
N MET A 43 -9.78 3.45 -1.68
CA MET A 43 -8.96 2.96 -0.57
C MET A 43 -7.48 3.34 -0.71
N VAL A 44 -6.90 3.22 -1.91
CA VAL A 44 -5.49 3.60 -2.11
C VAL A 44 -5.31 5.12 -1.99
N LEU A 45 -6.29 5.92 -2.41
CA LEU A 45 -6.28 7.38 -2.24
C LEU A 45 -6.40 7.78 -0.75
N LEU A 46 -7.28 7.14 0.01
CA LEU A 46 -7.38 7.37 1.46
C LEU A 46 -6.06 7.05 2.16
N LEU A 47 -5.43 5.91 1.83
CA LEU A 47 -4.09 5.60 2.36
C LEU A 47 -3.07 6.65 1.91
N TYR A 48 -3.08 7.04 0.63
CA TYR A 48 -2.13 7.99 0.08
C TYR A 48 -2.14 9.33 0.82
N TYR A 49 -3.32 9.92 1.05
CA TYR A 49 -3.44 11.23 1.70
C TYR A 49 -3.54 11.17 3.23
N ASN A 50 -4.23 10.18 3.78
CA ASN A 50 -4.66 10.20 5.17
C ASN A 50 -3.85 9.27 6.08
N GLN A 51 -2.99 8.39 5.57
CA GLN A 51 -2.26 7.46 6.45
C GLN A 51 -1.36 8.15 7.48
N ALA A 52 -0.71 9.26 7.12
CA ALA A 52 0.24 9.94 7.99
C ALA A 52 -0.47 10.60 9.19
N PRO A 53 -1.52 11.42 9.00
CA PRO A 53 -2.31 11.90 10.13
C PRO A 53 -2.98 10.74 10.88
N ALA A 54 -3.47 9.71 10.19
CA ALA A 54 -4.07 8.54 10.84
C ALA A 54 -3.09 7.81 11.77
N ALA A 55 -1.85 7.60 11.32
CA ALA A 55 -0.79 7.02 12.13
C ALA A 55 -0.48 7.90 13.35
N PHE A 56 -0.27 9.20 13.15
CA PHE A 56 0.01 10.13 14.23
C PHE A 56 -1.08 10.12 15.33
N PHE A 57 -2.34 10.32 14.95
CA PHE A 57 -3.45 10.33 15.91
C PHE A 57 -3.72 8.95 16.52
N SER A 58 -3.43 7.86 15.81
CA SER A 58 -3.52 6.51 16.38
C SER A 58 -2.50 6.27 17.48
N ILE A 59 -1.28 6.80 17.34
CA ILE A 59 -0.23 6.70 18.37
C ILE A 59 -0.62 7.54 19.59
N LEU A 60 -1.11 8.76 19.38
CA LEU A 60 -1.60 9.61 20.48
C LEU A 60 -2.77 8.96 21.22
N SER A 61 -3.78 8.46 20.49
CA SER A 61 -4.95 7.79 21.07
C SER A 61 -4.55 6.51 21.81
N GLY A 62 -3.66 5.69 21.23
CA GLY A 62 -3.08 4.54 21.89
C GLY A 62 -2.33 4.91 23.17
N GLY A 63 -1.64 6.06 23.18
CA GLY A 63 -0.95 6.62 24.35
C GLY A 63 -1.92 7.01 25.46
N VAL A 64 -3.09 7.55 25.12
CA VAL A 64 -4.18 7.77 26.08
C VAL A 64 -4.66 6.44 26.66
N GLY A 65 -4.89 5.43 25.81
CA GLY A 65 -5.24 4.08 26.28
C GLY A 65 -4.20 3.49 27.24
N MET A 66 -2.91 3.66 26.93
CA MET A 66 -1.78 3.24 27.77
C MET A 66 -1.81 3.94 29.13
N ALA A 67 -1.97 5.27 29.14
CA ALA A 67 -2.01 6.07 30.37
C ALA A 67 -3.21 5.69 31.25
N LEU A 68 -4.41 5.57 30.67
CA LEU A 68 -5.61 5.18 31.39
C LEU A 68 -5.49 3.76 31.99
N ARG A 69 -4.84 2.83 31.28
CA ARG A 69 -4.57 1.49 31.79
C ARG A 69 -3.52 1.49 32.91
N ALA A 70 -2.45 2.28 32.76
CA ALA A 70 -1.40 2.42 33.79
C ALA A 70 -1.95 3.06 35.09
N LEU A 71 -2.94 3.96 34.97
CA LEU A 71 -3.64 4.57 36.11
C LEU A 71 -4.77 3.70 36.70
N HIS A 72 -4.94 2.45 36.24
CA HIS A 72 -6.01 1.54 36.65
C HIS A 72 -7.45 2.07 36.43
N ILE A 73 -7.62 3.08 35.58
CA ILE A 73 -8.96 3.56 35.20
C ILE A 73 -9.63 2.55 34.27
N LEU A 74 -8.85 1.92 33.39
CA LEU A 74 -9.31 0.87 32.49
C LEU A 74 -8.94 -0.52 33.02
N PRO A 75 -9.85 -1.51 32.96
CA PRO A 75 -9.60 -2.86 33.44
C PRO A 75 -8.70 -3.64 32.48
N TYR A 76 -8.11 -4.75 32.96
CA TYR A 76 -7.56 -5.77 32.08
C TYR A 76 -8.65 -6.77 31.67
N PHE A 77 -8.47 -7.44 30.54
CA PHE A 77 -9.41 -8.45 30.05
C PHE A 77 -9.04 -9.85 30.51
N VAL A 78 -7.75 -10.22 30.42
CA VAL A 78 -7.28 -11.58 30.70
C VAL A 78 -5.98 -11.52 31.50
N LYS A 79 -5.90 -12.34 32.55
CA LYS A 79 -4.67 -12.60 33.30
C LYS A 79 -3.97 -13.81 32.68
N LEU A 80 -2.73 -13.64 32.24
CA LEU A 80 -1.98 -14.64 31.49
C LEU A 80 -0.69 -14.98 32.21
N GLU A 81 -0.40 -16.26 32.35
CA GLU A 81 0.91 -16.72 32.81
C GLU A 81 1.88 -16.80 31.63
N SER A 82 3.02 -16.14 31.75
CA SER A 82 4.05 -16.11 30.71
C SER A 82 5.31 -16.81 31.20
N ALA A 83 5.52 -18.05 30.74
CA ALA A 83 6.76 -18.79 30.98
C ALA A 83 7.99 -18.09 30.35
N VAL A 84 7.79 -17.29 29.30
CA VAL A 84 8.86 -16.59 28.56
C VAL A 84 9.32 -15.32 29.29
N VAL A 85 8.43 -14.64 30.00
CA VAL A 85 8.75 -13.35 30.65
C VAL A 85 8.97 -13.51 32.16
N GLY A 86 8.54 -14.64 32.74
CA GLY A 86 8.62 -14.88 34.17
C GLY A 86 7.57 -14.02 34.90
N GLY A 87 6.40 -14.60 35.16
CA GLY A 87 5.34 -13.94 35.93
C GLY A 87 4.01 -13.84 35.19
N THR A 88 3.12 -13.01 35.75
CA THR A 88 1.77 -12.83 35.24
C THR A 88 1.62 -11.51 34.51
N TYR A 89 1.05 -11.57 33.32
CA TYR A 89 0.76 -10.42 32.45
C TYR A 89 -0.75 -10.14 32.44
N LEU A 90 -1.14 -8.89 32.66
CA LEU A 90 -2.55 -8.48 32.65
C LEU A 90 -2.91 -7.80 31.33
N TYR A 91 -3.26 -8.62 30.33
CA TYR A 91 -3.60 -8.16 28.99
C TYR A 91 -4.87 -7.32 28.98
N ALA A 92 -4.80 -6.12 28.37
CA ALA A 92 -5.90 -5.16 28.39
C ALA A 92 -6.28 -4.63 26.99
N ALA A 93 -5.46 -4.80 25.96
CA ALA A 93 -5.75 -4.46 24.56
C ALA A 93 -6.21 -3.01 24.26
N TRP A 94 -6.29 -2.13 25.26
CA TRP A 94 -6.90 -0.81 25.14
C TRP A 94 -6.11 0.09 24.20
N THR A 95 -4.79 -0.02 24.20
CA THR A 95 -3.91 0.71 23.27
C THR A 95 -4.22 0.36 21.82
N SER A 96 -4.46 -0.92 21.52
CA SER A 96 -4.82 -1.41 20.19
C SER A 96 -6.23 -0.97 19.79
N ILE A 97 -7.20 -1.02 20.72
CA ILE A 97 -8.57 -0.56 20.47
C ILE A 97 -8.57 0.94 20.16
N PHE A 98 -7.97 1.77 21.03
CA PHE A 98 -7.89 3.21 20.88
C PHE A 98 -7.11 3.61 19.63
N GLY A 99 -5.98 2.93 19.38
CA GLY A 99 -5.14 3.14 18.22
C GLY A 99 -5.87 2.81 16.92
N LEU A 100 -6.46 1.62 16.82
CA LEU A 100 -7.18 1.18 15.62
C LEU A 100 -8.41 2.07 15.34
N THR A 101 -9.20 2.39 16.36
CA THR A 101 -10.38 3.26 16.21
C THR A 101 -9.97 4.65 15.75
N ALA A 102 -8.94 5.25 16.34
CA ALA A 102 -8.44 6.55 15.90
C ALA A 102 -7.83 6.49 14.49
N PHE A 103 -7.08 5.44 14.17
CA PHE A 103 -6.51 5.23 12.84
C PHE A 103 -7.60 5.20 11.78
N LEU A 104 -8.61 4.35 11.94
CA LEU A 104 -9.72 4.23 10.99
C LEU A 104 -10.54 5.51 10.92
N SER A 105 -10.85 6.13 12.07
CA SER A 105 -11.61 7.38 12.11
C SER A 105 -10.90 8.49 11.34
N VAL A 106 -9.60 8.70 11.59
CA VAL A 106 -8.83 9.72 10.86
C VAL A 106 -8.63 9.32 9.40
N LEU A 107 -8.39 8.05 9.10
CA LEU A 107 -8.26 7.59 7.71
C LEU A 107 -9.49 7.94 6.87
N PHE A 108 -10.71 7.75 7.40
CA PHE A 108 -11.95 8.01 6.67
C PHE A 108 -12.46 9.45 6.77
N LEU A 109 -12.19 10.14 7.87
CA LEU A 109 -12.77 11.47 8.15
C LEU A 109 -11.80 12.61 7.87
N TRP A 110 -10.49 12.36 7.76
CA TRP A 110 -9.51 13.40 7.45
C TRP A 110 -9.72 13.94 6.03
N ARG A 111 -9.81 15.26 5.91
CA ARG A 111 -10.04 15.95 4.65
C ARG A 111 -8.76 16.66 4.20
N PRO A 112 -7.96 16.06 3.31
CA PRO A 112 -6.79 16.73 2.76
C PRO A 112 -7.24 17.94 1.94
N LYS A 113 -6.49 19.04 2.02
CA LYS A 113 -6.78 20.30 1.29
C LYS A 113 -6.11 20.36 -0.09
N GLN A 114 -5.54 19.25 -0.56
CA GLN A 114 -4.83 19.21 -1.83
C GLN A 114 -5.80 19.36 -3.00
N ARG A 115 -5.49 20.25 -3.93
CA ARG A 115 -6.33 20.51 -5.10
C ARG A 115 -5.95 19.55 -6.21
N VAL A 116 -6.92 18.77 -6.67
CA VAL A 116 -6.67 17.68 -7.61
C VAL A 116 -7.49 17.87 -8.87
N PHE A 117 -6.90 17.50 -10.00
CA PHE A 117 -7.67 17.33 -11.23
C PHE A 117 -8.19 15.90 -11.30
N LEU A 118 -9.51 15.77 -11.40
CA LEU A 118 -10.20 14.50 -11.63
C LEU A 118 -11.14 14.71 -12.82
N ASP A 119 -10.86 14.02 -13.92
CA ASP A 119 -11.59 14.12 -15.19
C ASP A 119 -13.12 14.12 -15.04
N LYS A 120 -13.68 13.21 -14.24
CA LYS A 120 -15.12 13.10 -13.99
C LYS A 120 -15.74 14.36 -13.37
N VAL A 121 -14.98 15.10 -12.57
CA VAL A 121 -15.42 16.29 -11.83
C VAL A 121 -15.02 17.57 -12.56
N CYS A 122 -13.82 17.63 -13.13
CA CYS A 122 -13.28 18.84 -13.75
C CYS A 122 -13.71 19.02 -15.21
N ILE A 123 -14.21 17.98 -15.88
CA ILE A 123 -14.77 18.06 -17.23
C ILE A 123 -16.28 17.85 -17.13
N HIS A 124 -17.05 18.77 -17.70
CA HIS A 124 -18.50 18.71 -17.69
C HIS A 124 -18.97 17.44 -18.40
N GLN A 125 -19.67 16.53 -17.71
CA GLN A 125 -20.03 15.23 -18.29
C GLN A 125 -21.29 15.28 -19.17
N LYS A 126 -22.19 16.24 -18.90
CA LYS A 126 -23.51 16.38 -19.55
C LYS A 126 -23.57 17.42 -20.67
N ASP A 127 -22.97 18.60 -20.50
CA ASP A 127 -22.92 19.64 -21.54
C ASP A 127 -21.87 19.27 -22.61
N PRO A 128 -22.27 19.02 -23.87
CA PRO A 128 -21.37 18.59 -24.92
C PRO A 128 -20.34 19.65 -25.33
N VAL A 129 -20.67 20.94 -25.19
CA VAL A 129 -19.76 22.05 -25.54
C VAL A 129 -18.66 22.14 -24.50
N LEU A 130 -19.05 22.24 -23.23
CA LEU A 130 -18.08 22.31 -22.11
C LEU A 130 -17.27 21.02 -21.98
N LYS A 131 -17.86 19.86 -22.30
CA LYS A 131 -17.13 18.60 -22.37
C LYS A 131 -16.02 18.65 -23.41
N LYS A 132 -16.34 19.14 -24.62
CA LYS A 132 -15.39 19.27 -25.71
C LYS A 132 -14.25 20.24 -25.33
N GLU A 133 -14.59 21.42 -24.84
CA GLU A 133 -13.60 22.41 -24.37
C GLU A 133 -12.69 21.85 -23.27
N GLY A 134 -13.27 21.10 -22.32
CA GLY A 134 -12.53 20.43 -21.25
C GLY A 134 -11.56 19.36 -21.78
N VAL A 135 -12.00 18.54 -22.74
CA VAL A 135 -11.15 17.51 -23.36
C VAL A 135 -10.02 18.13 -24.18
N GLU A 136 -10.32 19.18 -24.96
CA GLU A 136 -9.31 19.93 -25.74
C GLU A 136 -8.28 20.61 -24.83
N SER A 137 -8.67 20.93 -23.59
CA SER A 137 -7.81 21.57 -22.58
C SER A 137 -6.94 20.60 -21.77
N ILE A 138 -7.01 19.28 -21.99
CA ILE A 138 -6.26 18.29 -21.18
C ILE A 138 -4.74 18.51 -21.23
N GLY A 139 -4.19 18.90 -22.38
CA GLY A 139 -2.77 19.25 -22.47
C GLY A 139 -2.38 20.41 -21.54
N ALA A 140 -3.25 21.42 -21.42
CA ALA A 140 -3.05 22.52 -20.48
C ALA A 140 -3.16 22.05 -19.02
N PHE A 141 -4.16 21.23 -18.68
CA PHE A 141 -4.27 20.68 -17.33
C PHE A 141 -3.04 19.87 -16.92
N LEU A 142 -2.49 19.06 -17.82
CA LEU A 142 -1.25 18.31 -17.57
C LEU A 142 -0.06 19.26 -17.39
N TYR A 143 0.09 20.28 -18.25
CA TYR A 143 1.17 21.26 -18.17
C TYR A 143 1.14 22.09 -16.88
N TYR A 144 -0.05 22.51 -16.44
CA TYR A 144 -0.24 23.31 -15.21
C TYR A 144 -0.39 22.47 -13.93
N SER A 145 -0.16 21.15 -14.01
CA SER A 145 -0.15 20.27 -12.85
C SER A 145 1.26 20.13 -12.26
N LYS A 146 1.42 20.37 -10.96
CA LYS A 146 2.74 20.23 -10.29
C LYS A 146 3.22 18.78 -10.29
N THR A 147 2.31 17.87 -9.99
CA THR A 147 2.56 16.43 -9.86
C THR A 147 1.46 15.63 -10.53
N MET A 148 1.73 14.36 -10.82
CA MET A 148 0.80 13.41 -11.39
C MET A 148 0.76 12.16 -10.50
N LEU A 149 -0.44 11.79 -10.05
CA LEU A 149 -0.72 10.53 -9.37
C LEU A 149 -1.37 9.57 -10.36
N VAL A 150 -0.71 8.45 -10.62
CA VAL A 150 -1.21 7.39 -11.48
C VAL A 150 -1.77 6.28 -10.61
N LEU A 151 -3.10 6.16 -10.58
CA LEU A 151 -3.79 5.04 -9.93
C LEU A 151 -3.82 3.86 -10.89
N TRP A 152 -2.86 2.97 -10.70
CA TRP A 152 -2.59 1.94 -11.68
C TRP A 152 -3.38 0.66 -11.42
N ASP A 153 -3.89 0.06 -12.49
CA ASP A 153 -4.48 -1.27 -12.54
C ASP A 153 -4.11 -1.98 -13.86
N PRO A 154 -4.31 -3.30 -13.99
CA PRO A 154 -3.97 -4.05 -15.21
C PRO A 154 -4.54 -3.48 -16.51
N SER A 155 -5.67 -2.76 -16.46
CA SER A 155 -6.27 -2.14 -17.64
C SER A 155 -5.69 -0.76 -18.01
N TYR A 156 -4.87 -0.15 -17.15
CA TYR A 156 -4.34 1.20 -17.38
C TYR A 156 -3.47 1.25 -18.64
N ALA A 157 -2.49 0.35 -18.74
CA ALA A 157 -1.52 0.33 -19.85
C ALA A 157 -2.14 -0.11 -21.19
N THR A 158 -3.38 -0.64 -21.18
CA THR A 158 -4.06 -1.04 -22.42
C THR A 158 -4.86 0.10 -23.03
N ARG A 159 -5.05 1.23 -22.33
CA ARG A 159 -5.85 2.36 -22.80
C ARG A 159 -4.96 3.46 -23.36
N LEU A 160 -5.26 3.88 -24.60
CA LEU A 160 -4.49 4.92 -25.28
C LEU A 160 -4.49 6.24 -24.48
N TRP A 161 -5.66 6.64 -23.96
CA TRP A 161 -5.82 7.88 -23.19
C TRP A 161 -4.93 7.92 -21.94
N CYS A 162 -4.95 6.85 -21.13
CA CYS A 162 -4.20 6.79 -19.87
C CYS A 162 -2.67 6.83 -20.10
N VAL A 163 -2.18 6.13 -21.13
CA VAL A 163 -0.75 6.14 -21.48
C VAL A 163 -0.35 7.48 -22.08
N PHE A 164 -1.20 8.07 -22.93
CA PHE A 164 -1.01 9.41 -23.47
C PHE A 164 -0.89 10.47 -22.37
N GLU A 165 -1.79 10.51 -21.38
CA GLU A 165 -1.71 11.46 -20.27
C GLU A 165 -0.38 11.39 -19.53
N MET A 166 0.08 10.16 -19.24
CA MET A 166 1.33 9.94 -18.52
C MET A 166 2.55 10.34 -19.36
N ALA A 167 2.55 10.00 -20.65
CA ALA A 167 3.61 10.37 -21.58
C ALA A 167 3.65 11.89 -21.81
N ALA A 168 2.49 12.52 -21.98
CA ALA A 168 2.33 13.96 -22.14
C ALA A 168 2.83 14.74 -20.92
N PHE A 169 2.45 14.31 -19.71
CA PHE A 169 2.95 14.90 -18.48
C PHE A 169 4.47 14.75 -18.38
N ALA A 170 4.98 13.57 -18.69
CA ALA A 170 6.41 13.27 -18.69
C ALA A 170 7.19 14.14 -19.67
N TRP A 171 6.67 14.32 -20.88
CA TRP A 171 7.26 15.15 -21.92
C TRP A 171 7.27 16.64 -21.53
N ALA A 172 6.15 17.14 -21.00
CA ALA A 172 6.01 18.53 -20.54
C ALA A 172 6.96 18.86 -19.38
N HIS A 173 7.28 17.87 -18.54
CA HIS A 173 8.09 18.03 -17.32
C HIS A 173 9.44 17.30 -17.36
N ARG A 174 9.97 16.98 -18.55
CA ARG A 174 11.17 16.14 -18.73
C ARG A 174 12.40 16.58 -17.93
N ASN A 175 12.53 17.87 -17.65
CA ASN A 175 13.66 18.43 -16.89
C ASN A 175 13.60 18.16 -15.38
N ASP A 176 12.43 17.80 -14.83
CA ASP A 176 12.22 17.61 -13.38
C ASP A 176 11.28 16.42 -13.07
N LEU A 177 11.29 15.39 -13.92
CA LEU A 177 10.27 14.34 -13.86
C LEU A 177 10.41 13.40 -12.66
N LYS A 178 11.63 13.20 -12.15
CA LYS A 178 11.94 12.19 -11.11
C LYS A 178 11.09 12.34 -9.85
N ASN A 179 10.64 13.55 -9.52
CA ASN A 179 9.88 13.85 -8.30
C ASN A 179 8.42 14.22 -8.58
N ARG A 180 7.96 14.14 -9.84
CA ARG A 180 6.64 14.65 -10.24
C ARG A 180 5.62 13.58 -10.59
N VAL A 181 6.04 12.35 -10.89
CA VAL A 181 5.13 11.24 -11.18
C VAL A 181 5.16 10.22 -10.05
N GLU A 182 4.02 9.97 -9.46
CA GLU A 182 3.83 8.96 -8.43
C GLU A 182 2.86 7.89 -8.92
N ILE A 183 3.30 6.64 -8.95
CA ILE A 183 2.44 5.51 -9.30
C ILE A 183 2.02 4.76 -8.05
N ARG A 184 0.72 4.53 -7.94
CA ARG A 184 0.09 3.76 -6.85
C ARG A 184 -0.82 2.70 -7.46
N PRO A 185 -0.36 1.44 -7.55
CA PRO A 185 -1.21 0.31 -7.85
C PRO A 185 -2.39 0.24 -6.87
N VAL A 186 -3.60 0.09 -7.39
CA VAL A 186 -4.83 0.03 -6.57
C VAL A 186 -4.83 -1.14 -5.57
N ILE A 187 -4.05 -2.17 -5.86
CA ILE A 187 -3.85 -3.35 -5.00
C ILE A 187 -2.95 -3.08 -3.78
N PHE A 188 -2.29 -1.93 -3.69
CA PHE A 188 -1.55 -1.59 -2.47
C PHE A 188 -2.46 -1.47 -1.26
N ALA A 189 -3.72 -1.06 -1.45
CA ALA A 189 -4.68 -0.98 -0.36
C ALA A 189 -4.97 -2.34 0.29
N PRO A 190 -5.41 -3.38 -0.43
CA PRO A 190 -5.63 -4.70 0.18
C PRO A 190 -4.34 -5.33 0.72
N VAL A 191 -3.18 -5.07 0.12
CA VAL A 191 -1.89 -5.51 0.70
C VAL A 191 -1.63 -4.83 2.05
N TYR A 192 -1.79 -3.51 2.13
CA TYR A 192 -1.64 -2.74 3.37
C TYR A 192 -2.57 -3.23 4.47
N PHE A 193 -3.87 -3.33 4.18
CA PHE A 193 -4.86 -3.78 5.16
C PHE A 193 -4.70 -5.26 5.51
N GLY A 194 -4.25 -6.09 4.56
CA GLY A 194 -3.91 -7.49 4.82
C GLY A 194 -2.77 -7.61 5.83
N PHE A 195 -1.70 -6.84 5.66
CA PHE A 195 -0.61 -6.79 6.64
C PHE A 195 -1.05 -6.23 8.00
N MET A 196 -1.87 -5.19 8.01
CA MET A 196 -2.41 -4.63 9.26
C MET A 196 -3.31 -5.63 10.00
N ALA A 197 -4.24 -6.27 9.30
CA ALA A 197 -5.11 -7.30 9.85
C ALA A 197 -4.30 -8.49 10.37
N THR A 198 -3.30 -8.94 9.60
CA THR A 198 -2.37 -10.00 10.00
C THR A 198 -1.64 -9.62 11.29
N SER A 199 -1.16 -8.38 11.39
CA SER A 199 -0.45 -7.88 12.58
C SER A 199 -1.39 -7.83 13.79
N VAL A 200 -2.60 -7.30 13.65
CA VAL A 200 -3.63 -7.29 14.72
C VAL A 200 -3.96 -8.71 15.18
N ILE A 201 -4.26 -9.62 14.24
CA ILE A 201 -4.59 -11.02 14.54
C ILE A 201 -3.41 -11.69 15.23
N ASN A 202 -2.19 -11.50 14.72
CA ASN A 202 -0.99 -12.10 15.29
C ASN A 202 -0.79 -11.67 16.75
N TRP A 203 -0.92 -10.37 17.04
CA TRP A 203 -0.77 -9.86 18.41
C TRP A 203 -1.93 -10.25 19.32
N ALA A 204 -3.17 -10.28 18.82
CA ALA A 204 -4.32 -10.76 19.59
C ALA A 204 -4.15 -12.25 19.93
N LEU A 205 -3.71 -13.09 19.00
CA LEU A 205 -3.47 -14.50 19.24
C LEU A 205 -2.27 -14.74 20.19
N LEU A 206 -1.17 -14.02 20.04
CA LEU A 206 -0.01 -14.10 20.95
C LEU A 206 -0.36 -13.75 22.41
N THR A 207 -1.40 -12.96 22.61
CA THR A 207 -1.84 -12.49 23.92
C THR A 207 -3.00 -13.32 24.46
N MET A 208 -3.97 -13.74 23.64
CA MET A 208 -5.14 -14.48 24.14
C MET A 208 -4.87 -15.94 24.52
N PHE A 209 -3.81 -16.56 24.00
CA PHE A 209 -3.50 -17.95 24.29
C PHE A 209 -2.44 -18.10 25.40
N PRO A 210 -2.64 -19.01 26.37
CA PRO A 210 -1.65 -19.26 27.41
C PRO A 210 -0.34 -19.72 26.76
N ARG A 211 0.79 -19.15 27.23
CA ARG A 211 2.14 -19.49 26.76
C ARG A 211 2.62 -20.83 27.33
N THR A 212 1.78 -21.86 27.27
CA THR A 212 2.21 -23.22 27.54
C THR A 212 3.18 -23.65 26.42
N PRO A 213 4.20 -24.47 26.73
CA PRO A 213 5.11 -24.97 25.71
C PRO A 213 4.37 -25.64 24.54
N THR A 214 3.31 -26.41 24.83
CA THR A 214 2.53 -27.13 23.81
C THR A 214 1.80 -26.18 22.84
N MET A 215 1.10 -25.15 23.35
CA MET A 215 0.43 -24.17 22.49
C MET A 215 1.42 -23.32 21.69
N SER A 216 2.54 -22.97 22.31
CA SER A 216 3.59 -22.13 21.69
C SER A 216 4.35 -22.86 20.58
N ILE A 217 4.51 -24.20 20.68
CA ILE A 217 5.27 -25.00 19.71
C ILE A 217 4.38 -25.59 18.60
N THR A 218 3.09 -25.83 18.85
CA THR A 218 2.22 -26.52 17.88
C THR A 218 1.16 -25.62 17.24
N VAL A 219 0.25 -25.06 18.04
CA VAL A 219 -0.91 -24.29 17.54
C VAL A 219 -0.48 -22.97 16.92
N TRP A 220 0.43 -22.26 17.59
CA TRP A 220 0.86 -20.94 17.15
C TRP A 220 1.59 -20.97 15.79
N PRO A 221 2.61 -21.82 15.58
CA PRO A 221 3.25 -21.93 14.26
C PRO A 221 2.30 -22.43 13.18
N ALA A 222 1.34 -23.30 13.50
CA ALA A 222 0.35 -23.79 12.54
C ALA A 222 -0.56 -22.65 12.04
N LEU A 223 -1.13 -21.85 12.95
CA LEU A 223 -1.94 -20.68 12.59
C LEU A 223 -1.14 -19.65 11.79
N GLN A 224 0.08 -19.35 12.24
CA GLN A 224 0.97 -18.42 11.54
C GLN A 224 1.33 -18.93 10.14
N SER A 225 1.50 -20.24 9.97
CA SER A 225 1.74 -20.85 8.66
C SER A 225 0.55 -20.67 7.74
N ILE A 226 -0.69 -20.87 8.22
CA ILE A 226 -1.91 -20.66 7.42
C ILE A 226 -2.01 -19.21 6.94
N ILE A 227 -1.82 -18.24 7.84
CA ILE A 227 -1.87 -16.82 7.50
C ILE A 227 -0.76 -16.47 6.49
N CYS A 228 0.45 -16.99 6.70
CA CYS A 228 1.58 -16.80 5.79
C CYS A 228 1.29 -17.36 4.39
N ILE A 229 0.73 -18.57 4.29
CA ILE A 229 0.39 -19.22 3.01
C ILE A 229 -0.61 -18.38 2.22
N LEU A 230 -1.68 -17.91 2.86
CA LEU A 230 -2.70 -17.08 2.21
C LEU A 230 -2.11 -15.74 1.75
N GLY A 231 -1.33 -15.08 2.61
CA GLY A 231 -0.66 -13.82 2.28
C GLY A 231 0.34 -13.96 1.12
N VAL A 232 1.16 -15.01 1.15
CA VAL A 232 2.14 -15.31 0.10
C VAL A 232 1.45 -15.64 -1.23
N HIS A 233 0.36 -16.41 -1.22
CA HIS A 233 -0.39 -16.71 -2.44
C HIS A 233 -0.94 -15.42 -3.08
N PHE A 234 -1.53 -14.55 -2.27
CA PHE A 234 -2.03 -13.25 -2.72
C PHE A 234 -0.91 -12.35 -3.28
N LEU A 235 0.21 -12.22 -2.55
CA LEU A 235 1.36 -11.40 -2.97
C LEU A 235 2.02 -11.93 -4.24
N ARG A 236 2.09 -13.25 -4.46
CA ARG A 236 2.57 -13.84 -5.73
C ARG A 236 1.68 -13.43 -6.91
N SER A 237 0.36 -13.45 -6.73
CA SER A 237 -0.56 -12.97 -7.77
C SER A 237 -0.34 -11.48 -8.06
N PHE A 238 -0.15 -10.67 -7.02
CA PHE A 238 0.19 -9.25 -7.16
C PHE A 238 1.48 -9.03 -7.97
N HIS A 239 2.57 -9.72 -7.63
CA HIS A 239 3.83 -9.57 -8.37
C HIS A 239 3.68 -9.99 -9.83
N ARG A 240 2.93 -11.06 -10.11
CA ARG A 240 2.64 -11.47 -11.49
C ARG A 240 1.95 -10.36 -12.27
N ASP A 241 0.96 -9.69 -11.68
CA ASP A 241 0.24 -8.59 -12.33
C ASP A 241 1.17 -7.38 -12.56
N MET A 242 2.14 -7.13 -11.67
CA MET A 242 3.22 -6.15 -11.88
C MET A 242 4.18 -6.54 -13.02
N THR A 243 4.50 -7.82 -13.17
CA THR A 243 5.35 -8.29 -14.27
C THR A 243 4.63 -8.20 -15.62
N ILE A 244 3.35 -8.58 -15.68
CA ILE A 244 2.51 -8.44 -16.88
C ILE A 244 2.42 -6.96 -17.29
N LEU A 245 2.28 -6.06 -16.31
CA LEU A 245 2.34 -4.63 -16.55
C LEU A 245 3.66 -4.19 -17.18
N ARG A 246 4.80 -4.64 -16.65
CA ARG A 246 6.10 -4.35 -17.26
C ARG A 246 6.14 -4.72 -18.71
N GLN A 247 5.61 -5.89 -19.03
CA GLN A 247 5.52 -6.34 -20.40
C GLN A 247 4.60 -5.44 -21.24
N HIS A 248 3.40 -5.09 -20.74
CA HIS A 248 2.47 -4.21 -21.46
C HIS A 248 3.04 -2.82 -21.78
N LEU A 249 3.86 -2.23 -20.89
CA LEU A 249 4.52 -0.95 -21.17
C LEU A 249 5.71 -1.11 -22.12
N ALA A 250 6.48 -2.19 -21.98
CA ALA A 250 7.63 -2.46 -22.85
C ALA A 250 7.23 -2.84 -24.29
N GLU A 251 6.06 -3.42 -24.47
CA GLU A 251 5.49 -3.81 -25.77
C GLU A 251 4.39 -2.85 -26.22
N PHE A 252 4.25 -1.70 -25.56
CA PHE A 252 3.17 -0.75 -25.84
C PHE A 252 3.25 -0.23 -27.28
N GLN A 253 2.12 -0.23 -27.98
CA GLN A 253 1.97 0.38 -29.30
C GLN A 253 0.69 1.20 -29.35
N ALA A 254 0.80 2.49 -29.65
CA ALA A 254 -0.32 3.41 -29.72
C ALA A 254 -1.40 2.95 -30.72
N ALA A 255 -0.97 2.32 -31.82
CA ALA A 255 -1.88 1.74 -32.82
C ALA A 255 -2.79 0.65 -32.23
N ASN A 256 -2.27 -0.20 -31.34
CA ASN A 256 -2.98 -1.33 -30.76
C ASN A 256 -3.69 -1.01 -29.43
N ALA A 257 -3.36 0.13 -28.80
CA ALA A 257 -3.97 0.55 -27.56
C ALA A 257 -5.49 0.76 -27.70
N GLN A 258 -6.27 0.40 -26.69
CA GLN A 258 -7.73 0.45 -26.73
C GLN A 258 -8.25 1.89 -26.55
N CYS A 259 -9.29 2.23 -27.32
CA CYS A 259 -10.09 3.45 -27.17
C CYS A 259 -11.55 3.06 -26.96
N TYR A 260 -12.24 3.71 -26.02
CA TYR A 260 -13.65 3.41 -25.74
C TYR A 260 -14.52 3.68 -26.96
N CYS A 261 -14.31 4.84 -27.62
CA CYS A 261 -15.04 5.23 -28.82
C CYS A 261 -15.02 4.14 -29.91
N CYS A 262 -13.86 3.51 -30.15
CA CYS A 262 -13.73 2.43 -31.14
C CYS A 262 -14.43 1.14 -30.70
N SER A 263 -14.41 0.82 -29.40
CA SER A 263 -15.04 -0.40 -28.88
C SER A 263 -16.56 -0.41 -28.98
N VAL A 264 -17.18 0.78 -29.07
CA VAL A 264 -18.63 0.96 -29.26
C VAL A 264 -18.96 1.38 -30.69
N SER A 265 -18.05 1.15 -31.65
CA SER A 265 -18.22 1.51 -33.07
C SER A 265 -18.62 2.98 -33.29
N HIS A 266 -18.07 3.89 -32.46
CA HIS A 266 -18.34 5.32 -32.46
C HIS A 266 -19.82 5.68 -32.28
N ARG A 267 -20.57 4.84 -31.54
CA ARG A 267 -21.95 5.09 -31.16
C ARG A 267 -22.17 4.81 -29.68
N LEU A 268 -22.84 5.72 -28.98
CA LEU A 268 -23.18 5.50 -27.57
C LEU A 268 -24.17 4.34 -27.44
N PRO A 269 -23.94 3.35 -26.55
CA PRO A 269 -24.83 2.20 -26.42
C PRO A 269 -26.26 2.55 -25.98
N GLU A 270 -26.41 3.62 -25.18
CA GLU A 270 -27.69 4.02 -24.58
C GLU A 270 -28.52 4.89 -25.53
N THR A 271 -27.89 5.84 -26.21
CA THR A 271 -28.59 6.85 -27.03
C THR A 271 -28.48 6.57 -28.53
N GLY A 272 -27.55 5.71 -28.97
CA GLY A 272 -27.25 5.46 -30.38
C GLY A 272 -26.54 6.62 -31.10
N GLU A 273 -26.28 7.73 -30.40
CA GLU A 273 -25.67 8.94 -30.93
C GLU A 273 -24.23 8.70 -31.37
N ARG A 274 -23.82 9.31 -32.49
CA ARG A 274 -22.44 9.22 -32.99
C ARG A 274 -21.51 10.06 -32.12
N ILE A 275 -20.37 9.49 -31.77
CA ILE A 275 -19.31 10.17 -31.02
C ILE A 275 -18.06 10.32 -31.88
N ALA A 276 -17.28 11.37 -31.61
CA ALA A 276 -15.99 11.57 -32.24
C ALA A 276 -15.01 10.45 -31.87
N CYS A 277 -14.00 10.26 -32.71
CA CYS A 277 -12.97 9.26 -32.50
C CYS A 277 -11.85 9.85 -31.62
N ASP A 278 -11.82 9.47 -30.33
CA ASP A 278 -10.76 9.88 -29.39
C ASP A 278 -9.36 9.51 -29.91
N ARG A 279 -9.24 8.39 -30.67
CA ARG A 279 -7.97 7.96 -31.25
C ARG A 279 -7.40 9.00 -32.21
N GLU A 280 -8.22 9.55 -33.10
CA GLU A 280 -7.76 10.53 -34.10
C GLU A 280 -7.23 11.78 -33.41
N VAL A 281 -7.95 12.25 -32.38
CA VAL A 281 -7.56 13.41 -31.57
C VAL A 281 -6.23 13.15 -30.85
N ILE A 282 -6.12 12.02 -30.15
CA ILE A 282 -4.89 11.67 -29.42
C ILE A 282 -3.71 11.49 -30.38
N GLN A 283 -3.91 10.83 -31.52
CA GLN A 283 -2.84 10.62 -32.49
C GLN A 283 -2.36 11.95 -33.09
N ALA A 284 -3.26 12.90 -33.35
CA ALA A 284 -2.89 14.23 -33.78
C ALA A 284 -2.05 14.98 -32.72
N CYS A 285 -2.44 14.88 -31.45
CA CYS A 285 -1.65 15.42 -30.34
C CYS A 285 -0.28 14.75 -30.23
N ILE A 286 -0.23 13.42 -30.36
CA ILE A 286 1.03 12.66 -30.35
C ILE A 286 1.95 13.12 -31.47
N MET A 287 1.45 13.22 -32.71
CA MET A 287 2.25 13.70 -33.85
C MET A 287 2.75 15.14 -33.62
N THR A 288 1.96 15.97 -32.97
CA THR A 288 2.35 17.36 -32.66
C THR A 288 3.46 17.44 -31.60
N TRP A 289 3.41 16.61 -30.56
CA TRP A 289 4.34 16.70 -29.42
C TRP A 289 5.58 15.80 -29.55
N PHE A 290 5.42 14.63 -30.14
CA PHE A 290 6.46 13.61 -30.27
C PHE A 290 6.95 13.45 -31.72
N GLY A 291 6.31 14.09 -32.70
CA GLY A 291 6.66 13.99 -34.12
C GLY A 291 5.95 12.83 -34.82
N THR A 292 6.23 11.60 -34.40
CA THR A 292 5.61 10.39 -34.97
C THR A 292 5.03 9.46 -33.90
N LEU A 293 4.14 8.54 -34.32
CA LEU A 293 3.65 7.48 -33.44
C LEU A 293 4.78 6.56 -32.97
N THR A 294 5.78 6.31 -33.83
CA THR A 294 6.94 5.48 -33.51
C THR A 294 7.83 6.13 -32.44
N ASP A 295 8.02 7.45 -32.52
CA ASP A 295 8.79 8.20 -31.52
C ASP A 295 8.07 8.21 -30.17
N PHE A 296 6.74 8.32 -30.19
CA PHE A 296 5.92 8.18 -28.99
C PHE A 296 6.00 6.77 -28.38
N ASP A 297 5.86 5.73 -29.18
CA ASP A 297 5.98 4.35 -28.72
C ASP A 297 7.38 4.12 -28.13
N SER A 298 8.44 4.61 -28.80
CA SER A 298 9.82 4.53 -28.30
C SER A 298 9.99 5.27 -26.97
N PHE A 299 9.40 6.47 -26.82
CA PHE A 299 9.41 7.22 -25.58
C PHE A 299 8.69 6.47 -24.45
N VAL A 300 7.52 5.88 -24.72
CA VAL A 300 6.77 5.09 -23.73
C VAL A 300 7.57 3.86 -23.28
N GLN A 301 8.14 3.12 -24.23
CA GLN A 301 8.85 1.88 -23.98
C GLN A 301 10.19 2.10 -23.27
N ALA A 302 10.96 3.12 -23.69
CA ALA A 302 12.32 3.35 -23.17
C ALA A 302 12.31 4.24 -21.93
N GLU A 303 11.61 5.37 -21.96
CA GLU A 303 11.67 6.37 -20.91
C GLU A 303 10.57 6.19 -19.86
N LEU A 304 9.31 6.12 -20.31
CA LEU A 304 8.16 6.08 -19.42
C LEU A 304 8.13 4.84 -18.55
N ALA A 305 8.45 3.66 -19.12
CA ALA A 305 8.63 2.44 -18.35
C ALA A 305 9.72 2.62 -17.27
N GLY A 306 10.85 3.25 -17.61
CA GLY A 306 11.93 3.52 -16.66
C GLY A 306 11.52 4.43 -15.50
N TYR A 307 10.70 5.46 -15.76
CA TYR A 307 10.12 6.31 -14.69
C TYR A 307 9.13 5.52 -13.83
N PHE A 308 8.32 4.67 -14.48
CA PHE A 308 7.32 3.85 -13.82
C PHE A 308 7.94 2.97 -12.73
N TRP A 309 8.98 2.20 -13.08
CA TRP A 309 9.66 1.30 -12.15
C TRP A 309 10.37 2.01 -11.00
N ARG A 310 10.91 3.22 -11.27
CA ARG A 310 11.53 4.05 -10.23
C ARG A 310 10.53 4.49 -9.16
N SER A 311 9.28 4.75 -9.55
CA SER A 311 8.26 5.29 -8.65
C SER A 311 7.54 4.25 -7.76
N LEU A 312 7.55 2.96 -8.15
CA LEU A 312 6.92 1.86 -7.39
C LEU A 312 7.68 1.49 -6.10
N GLY A 313 8.93 1.93 -5.97
CA GLY A 313 9.78 1.61 -4.83
C GLY A 313 10.39 0.20 -4.91
N HIS A 314 11.39 -0.04 -4.06
CA HIS A 314 12.31 -1.17 -4.18
C HIS A 314 11.72 -2.54 -3.86
N PHE A 315 10.76 -2.57 -2.92
CA PHE A 315 9.99 -3.76 -2.54
C PHE A 315 8.53 -3.63 -2.97
N GLY A 316 8.23 -2.76 -3.95
CA GLY A 316 6.85 -2.53 -4.38
C GLY A 316 5.92 -1.89 -3.33
N LEU A 317 6.40 -1.52 -2.14
CA LEU A 317 5.66 -0.72 -1.17
C LEU A 317 6.57 0.33 -0.54
N PRO A 318 6.12 1.60 -0.39
CA PRO A 318 6.88 2.60 0.35
C PRO A 318 7.06 2.19 1.81
N TYR A 319 8.27 2.39 2.38
CA TYR A 319 8.56 2.05 3.78
C TYR A 319 7.58 2.68 4.78
N ARG A 320 7.13 3.92 4.53
CA ARG A 320 6.11 4.59 5.36
C ARG A 320 4.76 3.83 5.40
N TRP A 321 4.39 3.15 4.31
CA TRP A 321 3.17 2.31 4.25
C TRP A 321 3.38 1.02 5.03
N VAL A 322 4.60 0.46 4.99
CA VAL A 322 4.96 -0.70 5.80
C VAL A 322 4.84 -0.33 7.28
N LEU A 323 5.42 0.79 7.73
CA LEU A 323 5.30 1.27 9.10
C LEU A 323 3.85 1.48 9.53
N GLY A 324 3.03 2.09 8.66
CA GLY A 324 1.60 2.28 8.91
C GLY A 324 0.86 0.95 9.10
N SER A 325 1.11 -0.04 8.23
CA SER A 325 0.47 -1.36 8.36
C SER A 325 0.97 -2.15 9.58
N GLN A 326 2.14 -1.80 10.14
CA GLN A 326 2.70 -2.44 11.33
C GLN A 326 2.46 -1.66 12.64
N LEU A 327 1.63 -0.61 12.63
CA LEU A 327 1.21 0.08 13.87
C LEU A 327 0.65 -0.84 14.98
N PRO A 328 -0.07 -1.95 14.68
CA PRO A 328 -0.51 -2.88 15.72
C PRO A 328 0.63 -3.44 16.59
N VAL A 329 1.84 -3.57 16.05
CA VAL A 329 3.03 -3.96 16.80
C VAL A 329 3.32 -2.95 17.89
N LEU A 330 3.37 -1.66 17.54
CA LEU A 330 3.61 -0.58 18.49
C LEU A 330 2.51 -0.54 19.56
N TRP A 331 1.24 -0.61 19.17
CA TRP A 331 0.13 -0.60 20.12
C TRP A 331 0.20 -1.77 21.10
N ALA A 332 0.55 -2.97 20.64
CA ALA A 332 0.73 -4.13 21.52
C ALA A 332 1.83 -3.92 22.55
N TYR A 333 2.99 -3.36 22.14
CA TYR A 333 4.06 -3.02 23.09
C TYR A 333 3.66 -1.93 24.08
N MET A 334 2.84 -0.96 23.66
CA MET A 334 2.31 0.05 24.58
C MET A 334 1.40 -0.58 25.67
N ASP A 335 0.63 -1.64 25.33
CA ASP A 335 -0.17 -2.37 26.33
C ASP A 335 0.73 -3.08 27.36
N ILE A 336 1.81 -3.69 26.88
CA ILE A 336 2.82 -4.36 27.71
C ILE A 336 3.49 -3.36 28.65
N VAL A 337 3.86 -2.19 28.12
CA VAL A 337 4.45 -1.10 28.92
C VAL A 337 3.46 -0.60 29.97
N ALA A 338 2.18 -0.42 29.63
CA ALA A 338 1.15 0.03 30.59
C ALA A 338 1.05 -0.89 31.81
N ASP A 339 1.14 -2.21 31.59
CA ASP A 339 1.11 -3.18 32.68
C ASP A 339 2.41 -3.14 33.51
N SER A 340 3.55 -3.03 32.82
CA SER A 340 4.88 -3.04 33.43
C SER A 340 5.16 -1.84 34.34
N ILE A 341 4.51 -0.70 34.08
CA ILE A 341 4.61 0.51 34.92
C ILE A 341 4.23 0.21 36.38
N GLN A 342 3.29 -0.72 36.62
CA GLN A 342 2.88 -1.10 37.98
C GLN A 342 3.99 -1.81 38.76
N GLY A 343 4.85 -2.56 38.05
CA GLY A 343 5.99 -3.26 38.65
C GLY A 343 7.13 -2.32 39.07
N GLY A 344 7.15 -1.09 38.56
CA GLY A 344 8.13 -0.06 38.93
C GLY A 344 9.58 -0.31 38.48
N ASP A 345 9.87 -1.39 37.76
CA ASP A 345 11.21 -1.66 37.24
C ASP A 345 11.49 -0.82 35.99
N VAL A 346 12.17 0.30 36.21
CA VAL A 346 12.55 1.27 35.16
C VAL A 346 13.39 0.63 34.06
N TRP A 347 14.26 -0.33 34.37
CA TRP A 347 15.12 -0.99 33.38
C TRP A 347 14.30 -1.88 32.45
N TYR A 348 13.37 -2.63 33.03
CA TYR A 348 12.43 -3.47 32.28
C TYR A 348 11.47 -2.64 31.42
N ILE A 349 10.91 -1.55 31.95
CA ILE A 349 10.04 -0.65 31.19
C ILE A 349 10.81 -0.04 30.00
N SER A 350 12.03 0.43 30.26
CA SER A 350 12.89 1.02 29.23
C SER A 350 13.23 0.01 28.13
N SER A 351 13.52 -1.24 28.49
CA SER A 351 13.79 -2.29 27.50
C SER A 351 12.55 -2.60 26.66
N MET A 352 11.33 -2.61 27.23
CA MET A 352 10.10 -2.85 26.45
C MET A 352 9.83 -1.74 25.44
N VAL A 353 10.10 -0.48 25.81
CA VAL A 353 9.98 0.65 24.88
C VAL A 353 10.98 0.51 23.73
N VAL A 354 12.25 0.22 24.02
CA VAL A 354 13.29 0.05 23.00
C VAL A 354 12.99 -1.15 22.10
N GLU A 355 12.57 -2.29 22.66
CA GLU A 355 12.17 -3.47 21.89
C GLU A 355 10.95 -3.18 21.01
N GLY A 356 9.94 -2.48 21.53
CA GLY A 356 8.75 -2.11 20.76
C GLY A 356 9.08 -1.23 19.56
N LEU A 357 9.97 -0.25 19.75
CA LEU A 357 10.48 0.59 18.67
C LEU A 357 11.31 -0.22 17.66
N ALA A 358 12.21 -1.10 18.13
CA ALA A 358 12.99 -1.98 17.26
C ALA A 358 12.11 -2.91 16.43
N MET A 359 11.07 -3.48 17.05
CA MET A 359 10.12 -4.36 16.36
C MET A 359 9.32 -3.59 15.31
N TRP A 360 8.77 -2.43 15.66
CA TRP A 360 7.93 -1.64 14.75
C TRP A 360 8.73 -0.98 13.62
N LEU A 361 9.87 -0.36 13.92
CA LEU A 361 10.66 0.39 12.95
C LEU A 361 11.58 -0.51 12.12
N CYS A 362 12.04 -1.64 12.66
CA CYS A 362 13.10 -2.42 12.01
C CYS A 362 12.68 -3.86 11.73
N ALA A 363 12.41 -4.66 12.77
CA ALA A 363 12.21 -6.10 12.62
C ALA A 363 10.98 -6.45 11.77
N SER A 364 9.82 -5.85 12.04
CA SER A 364 8.59 -6.11 11.28
C SER A 364 8.70 -5.65 9.82
N PRO A 365 9.23 -4.44 9.51
CA PRO A 365 9.52 -4.07 8.13
C PRO A 365 10.51 -4.99 7.41
N LEU A 366 11.52 -5.53 8.09
CA LEU A 366 12.43 -6.53 7.53
C LEU A 366 11.69 -7.81 7.13
N VAL A 367 10.80 -8.32 7.98
CA VAL A 367 9.96 -9.48 7.64
C VAL A 367 9.11 -9.19 6.41
N VAL A 368 8.44 -8.04 6.36
CA VAL A 368 7.61 -7.64 5.20
C VAL A 368 8.46 -7.54 3.93
N ALA A 369 9.63 -6.90 3.99
CA ALA A 369 10.53 -6.77 2.85
C ALA A 369 10.99 -8.15 2.34
N PHE A 370 11.32 -9.07 3.24
CA PHE A 370 11.72 -10.42 2.88
C PHE A 370 10.57 -11.23 2.28
N VAL A 371 9.35 -11.14 2.84
CA VAL A 371 8.14 -11.78 2.30
C VAL A 371 7.91 -11.32 0.87
N ILE A 372 7.93 -10.01 0.63
CA ILE A 372 7.76 -9.41 -0.71
C ILE A 372 8.85 -9.91 -1.66
N TRP A 373 10.11 -9.94 -1.22
CA TRP A 373 11.22 -10.43 -2.03
C TRP A 373 11.05 -11.90 -2.43
N VAL A 374 10.71 -12.79 -1.49
CA VAL A 374 10.44 -14.21 -1.79
C VAL A 374 9.26 -14.37 -2.74
N THR A 375 8.17 -13.64 -2.52
CA THR A 375 6.98 -13.72 -3.39
C THR A 375 7.25 -13.21 -4.79
N ASN A 376 8.12 -12.20 -4.94
CA ASN A 376 8.56 -11.70 -6.23
C ASN A 376 9.46 -12.72 -6.97
N LEU A 377 10.38 -13.38 -6.26
CA LEU A 377 11.22 -14.44 -6.84
C LEU A 377 10.38 -15.63 -7.34
N LEU A 378 9.32 -15.98 -6.62
CA LEU A 378 8.48 -17.15 -6.89
C LEU A 378 7.17 -16.81 -7.61
N GLN A 379 7.04 -15.62 -8.20
CA GLN A 379 5.79 -15.12 -8.80
C GLN A 379 5.30 -15.89 -10.05
N ARG A 380 6.16 -16.66 -10.71
CA ARG A 380 5.81 -17.35 -11.97
C ARG A 380 4.67 -18.35 -11.74
N LYS A 381 3.56 -18.18 -12.47
CA LYS A 381 2.38 -19.07 -12.41
C LYS A 381 2.73 -20.43 -13.01
N ARG A 382 2.33 -21.52 -12.35
CA ARG A 382 2.45 -22.89 -12.90
C ARG A 382 1.17 -23.30 -13.63
N LYS A 383 1.30 -24.14 -14.66
CA LYS A 383 0.16 -24.63 -15.46
C LYS A 383 -0.80 -25.49 -14.63
N LEU A 384 -0.24 -26.35 -13.78
CA LEU A 384 -1.00 -27.20 -12.87
C LEU A 384 -1.25 -26.47 -11.54
N ALA A 385 -2.51 -26.43 -11.10
CA ALA A 385 -2.91 -25.77 -9.86
C ALA A 385 -2.16 -26.33 -8.63
N VAL A 386 -1.99 -27.65 -8.57
CA VAL A 386 -1.25 -28.32 -7.47
C VAL A 386 0.19 -27.81 -7.39
N CYS A 387 0.88 -27.69 -8.53
CA CYS A 387 2.24 -27.14 -8.56
C CYS A 387 2.28 -25.68 -8.10
N ASP A 388 1.28 -24.87 -8.44
CA ASP A 388 1.23 -23.46 -8.02
C ASP A 388 0.98 -23.32 -6.50
N THR A 389 0.14 -24.19 -5.94
CA THR A 389 -0.07 -24.31 -4.49
C THR A 389 1.20 -24.75 -3.78
N LEU A 390 1.90 -25.77 -4.30
CA LEU A 390 3.18 -26.22 -3.74
C LEU A 390 4.22 -25.10 -3.73
N VAL A 391 4.31 -24.29 -4.79
CA VAL A 391 5.22 -23.12 -4.80
C VAL A 391 4.80 -22.09 -3.75
N SER A 392 3.50 -21.90 -3.50
CA SER A 392 3.01 -21.00 -2.44
C SER A 392 3.39 -21.51 -1.05
N LEU A 393 3.30 -22.84 -0.82
CA LEU A 393 3.73 -23.48 0.42
C LEU A 393 5.23 -23.32 0.64
N TRP A 394 6.05 -23.59 -0.39
CA TRP A 394 7.50 -23.39 -0.33
C TRP A 394 7.86 -21.93 -0.05
N ALA A 395 7.21 -20.98 -0.74
CA ALA A 395 7.39 -19.55 -0.52
C ALA A 395 7.02 -19.14 0.91
N ALA A 396 5.95 -19.69 1.47
CA ALA A 396 5.54 -19.45 2.85
C ALA A 396 6.55 -20.00 3.87
N SER A 397 7.07 -21.22 3.65
CA SER A 397 8.13 -21.79 4.50
C SER A 397 9.39 -20.93 4.49
N LEU A 398 9.81 -20.43 3.32
CA LEU A 398 10.94 -19.51 3.22
C LEU A 398 10.64 -18.19 3.94
N ALA A 399 9.43 -17.64 3.78
CA ALA A 399 9.01 -16.39 4.41
C ALA A 399 8.97 -16.45 5.95
N LEU A 400 8.89 -17.65 6.55
CA LEU A 400 8.96 -17.85 8.00
C LEU A 400 10.39 -17.84 8.56
N ILE A 401 11.43 -18.04 7.72
CA ILE A 401 12.83 -18.00 8.14
C ILE A 401 13.20 -16.68 8.85
N PRO A 402 12.96 -15.47 8.28
CA PRO A 402 13.29 -14.22 8.97
C PRO A 402 12.53 -14.07 10.29
N VAL A 403 11.30 -14.57 10.38
CA VAL A 403 10.51 -14.53 11.63
C VAL A 403 11.21 -15.37 12.70
N GLY A 404 11.61 -16.61 12.36
CA GLY A 404 12.37 -17.49 13.26
C GLY A 404 13.70 -16.88 13.69
N THR A 405 14.48 -16.36 12.73
CA THR A 405 15.78 -15.72 13.00
C THR A 405 15.64 -14.49 13.88
N LEU A 406 14.68 -13.61 13.61
CA LEU A 406 14.45 -12.41 14.43
C LEU A 406 13.94 -12.76 15.83
N THR A 407 13.09 -13.79 15.95
CA THR A 407 12.63 -14.30 17.25
C THR A 407 13.80 -14.86 18.06
N PHE A 408 14.69 -15.62 17.42
CA PHE A 408 15.90 -16.12 18.05
C PHE A 408 16.84 -14.99 18.47
N LEU A 409 17.10 -14.01 17.59
CA LEU A 409 17.92 -12.85 17.90
C LEU A 409 17.33 -12.03 19.06
N TRP A 410 16.01 -11.82 19.05
CA TRP A 410 15.31 -11.17 20.16
C TRP A 410 15.51 -11.95 21.46
N TYR A 411 15.30 -13.27 21.45
CA TYR A 411 15.49 -14.14 22.62
C TYR A 411 16.93 -14.08 23.16
N VAL A 412 17.93 -14.25 22.29
CA VAL A 412 19.36 -14.18 22.67
C VAL A 412 19.70 -12.79 23.21
N SER A 413 19.24 -11.73 22.55
CA SER A 413 19.51 -10.38 23.00
C SER A 413 18.96 -10.13 24.41
N ARG A 414 17.76 -10.64 24.70
CA ARG A 414 17.05 -10.43 25.95
C ARG A 414 17.60 -11.26 27.11
N PHE A 415 17.95 -12.52 26.87
CA PHE A 415 18.30 -13.46 27.94
C PHE A 415 19.79 -13.78 28.04
N ALA A 416 20.57 -13.64 26.97
CA ALA A 416 21.98 -14.02 26.96
C ALA A 416 22.95 -12.84 27.22
N ILE A 417 22.61 -11.63 26.78
CA ILE A 417 23.53 -10.47 26.88
C ILE A 417 23.66 -9.96 28.31
N SER A 418 22.54 -9.81 29.01
CA SER A 418 22.53 -9.39 30.41
C SER A 418 21.34 -10.00 31.15
N PRO A 419 21.55 -11.09 31.91
CA PRO A 419 20.47 -11.79 32.61
C PRO A 419 19.75 -10.94 33.67
N THR A 420 20.41 -9.89 34.18
CA THR A 420 19.90 -9.04 35.26
C THR A 420 19.36 -7.69 34.79
N ASN A 421 19.79 -7.19 33.63
CA ASN A 421 19.29 -5.94 33.05
C ASN A 421 18.91 -6.18 31.58
N PRO A 422 17.62 -6.16 31.21
CA PRO A 422 17.20 -6.43 29.83
C PRO A 422 17.53 -5.28 28.84
N LEU A 423 17.86 -4.08 29.33
CA LEU A 423 18.03 -2.89 28.47
C LEU A 423 19.23 -2.99 27.50
N PRO A 424 20.45 -3.38 27.92
CA PRO A 424 21.56 -3.59 26.99
C PRO A 424 21.21 -4.55 25.85
N GLY A 425 20.48 -5.62 26.16
CA GLY A 425 19.95 -6.57 25.18
C GLY A 425 19.06 -5.92 24.13
N ALA A 426 18.06 -5.17 24.60
CA ALA A 426 17.15 -4.42 23.74
C ALA A 426 17.86 -3.40 22.84
N ILE A 427 18.87 -2.68 23.36
CA ILE A 427 19.66 -1.72 22.57
C ILE A 427 20.47 -2.45 21.48
N VAL A 428 21.13 -3.56 21.81
CA VAL A 428 21.85 -4.37 20.81
C VAL A 428 20.90 -4.87 19.73
N PHE A 429 19.71 -5.36 20.11
CA PHE A 429 18.69 -5.78 19.16
C PHE A 429 18.25 -4.64 18.23
N LEU A 430 18.01 -3.45 18.77
CA LEU A 430 17.68 -2.26 17.98
C LEU A 430 18.80 -1.92 16.98
N ILE A 431 20.05 -1.85 17.44
CA ILE A 431 21.19 -1.49 16.58
C ILE A 431 21.34 -2.50 15.44
N VAL A 432 21.36 -3.80 15.76
CA VAL A 432 21.52 -4.86 14.76
C VAL A 432 20.37 -4.84 13.76
N THR A 433 19.12 -4.75 14.22
CA THR A 433 17.96 -4.74 13.31
C THR A 433 17.90 -3.45 12.50
N ALA A 434 18.28 -2.29 13.04
CA ALA A 434 18.32 -1.03 12.32
C ALA A 434 19.37 -1.03 11.21
N GLU A 435 20.56 -1.58 11.46
CA GLU A 435 21.62 -1.73 10.46
C GLU A 435 21.17 -2.67 9.34
N VAL A 436 20.65 -3.85 9.68
CA VAL A 436 20.13 -4.81 8.68
C VAL A 436 18.99 -4.18 7.88
N THR A 437 18.05 -3.47 8.52
CA THR A 437 16.97 -2.75 7.82
C THR A 437 17.52 -1.72 6.85
N THR A 438 18.47 -0.90 7.30
CA THR A 438 19.10 0.13 6.47
C THR A 438 19.80 -0.48 5.27
N LEU A 439 20.56 -1.56 5.48
CA LEU A 439 21.25 -2.29 4.42
C LEU A 439 20.26 -2.94 3.44
N THR A 440 19.20 -3.59 3.92
CA THR A 440 18.17 -4.21 3.07
C THR A 440 17.46 -3.18 2.19
N TYR A 441 17.05 -2.04 2.75
CA TYR A 441 16.38 -0.98 1.98
C TYR A 441 17.33 -0.19 1.08
N LYS A 442 18.63 -0.06 1.43
CA LYS A 442 19.66 0.45 0.53
C LYS A 442 19.99 -0.53 -0.60
N TRP A 443 20.08 -1.83 -0.31
CA TRP A 443 20.34 -2.87 -1.30
C TRP A 443 19.20 -2.99 -2.32
N GLY A 444 17.95 -2.96 -1.85
CA GLY A 444 16.78 -2.87 -2.73
C GLY A 444 16.84 -1.65 -3.65
N ARG A 445 17.42 -0.53 -3.17
CA ARG A 445 17.65 0.66 -4.01
C ARG A 445 18.62 0.40 -5.16
N SER A 446 19.69 -0.34 -4.94
CA SER A 446 20.69 -0.60 -5.98
C SER A 446 20.28 -1.68 -6.98
N ASN A 447 19.62 -2.75 -6.51
CA ASN A 447 19.40 -3.95 -7.34
C ASN A 447 18.10 -3.96 -8.15
N CYS A 448 17.13 -3.08 -7.86
CA CYS A 448 15.99 -2.87 -8.76
C CYS A 448 16.41 -2.30 -10.14
N PHE A 449 17.65 -1.80 -10.27
CA PHE A 449 18.20 -1.26 -11.52
C PHE A 449 19.02 -2.28 -12.33
N ALA A 450 19.30 -3.48 -11.77
CA ALA A 450 20.20 -4.46 -12.38
C ALA A 450 19.50 -5.66 -13.04
N CYS A 451 18.17 -5.79 -12.93
CA CYS A 451 17.37 -6.74 -13.73
C CYS A 451 16.76 -6.01 -14.93
N GLY A 452 17.64 -5.43 -15.74
CA GLY A 452 17.39 -5.06 -17.13
C GLY A 452 17.83 -6.20 -18.02
#